data_AF-A0A317EB88-F1
#
_entry.id   AF-A0A317EB88-F1
#
_cell.length_a   1.000
_cell.length_b   1.000
_cell.length_c   1.000
_cell.angle_alpha   90.00
_cell.angle_beta   90.00
_cell.angle_gamma   90.00
#
_symmetry.space_group_name_H-M   'P 1'
#
loop_
_entity.id
_entity.type
_entity.pdbx_description
1 polymer ?
#
loop_
_entity_poly.entity_id
_entity_poly.type
_entity_poly.pdbx_seq_one_letter_code
_entity_poly.pdbx_strand_id
1 'polypeptide(L)' 'MNKCELLDLTDEIGSARTLAVALQAAAASLPDRRMMSALAELGSLIEARLDSAVGTLNARIEAVIEGEA' A
#
# COMPACT_ATOMS: atom_id res chain seq x y z
N MET A 1 -7.97 8.79 -18.02
CA MET A 1 -6.81 8.12 -17.44
C MET A 1 -6.22 7.24 -18.52
N ASN A 2 -5.00 7.52 -18.97
CA ASN A 2 -4.35 6.81 -20.06
C ASN A 2 -3.73 5.50 -19.55
N LYS A 3 -3.57 4.50 -20.42
CA LYS A 3 -3.04 3.17 -20.07
C LYS A 3 -1.72 3.22 -19.29
N CYS A 4 -0.83 4.17 -19.60
CA CYS A 4 0.42 4.36 -18.87
C CYS A 4 0.20 4.75 -17.40
N GLU A 5 -0.72 5.68 -17.13
CA GLU A 5 -0.99 6.18 -15.77
C GLU A 5 -1.53 5.08 -14.83
N LEU A 6 -2.26 4.09 -15.38
CA LEU A 6 -2.78 2.97 -14.60
C LEU A 6 -1.68 1.95 -14.26
N LEU A 7 -0.73 1.73 -15.18
CA LEU A 7 0.44 0.88 -14.94
C LEU A 7 1.37 1.53 -13.92
N ASP A 8 1.67 2.82 -14.09
CA ASP A 8 2.51 3.59 -13.16
C ASP A 8 1.92 3.57 -11.74
N LEU A 9 0.60 3.75 -11.61
CA LEU A 9 -0.10 3.67 -10.33
C LEU A 9 -0.01 2.26 -9.70
N THR A 10 -0.09 1.21 -10.51
CA THR A 10 0.04 -0.16 -10.02
C THR A 10 1.47 -0.44 -9.52
N ASP A 11 2.48 0.09 -10.22
CA ASP A 11 3.88 -0.01 -9.84
C ASP A 11 4.18 0.77 -8.55
N GLU A 12 3.61 1.95 -8.38
CA GLU A 12 3.72 2.75 -7.14
C GLU A 12 3.10 2.01 -5.93
N ILE A 13 1.90 1.45 -6.11
CA ILE A 13 1.22 0.65 -5.08
C ILE A 13 2.04 -0.61 -4.74
N GLY A 14 2.55 -1.30 -5.76
CA GLY A 14 3.43 -2.47 -5.59
C GLY A 14 4.69 -2.14 -4.80
N SER A 15 5.37 -1.05 -5.17
CA SER A 15 6.59 -0.57 -4.52
C SER A 15 6.35 -0.20 -3.05
N ALA A 16 5.23 0.44 -2.74
CA ALA A 16 4.86 0.79 -1.37
C ALA A 16 4.54 -0.45 -0.51
N ARG A 17 3.90 -1.49 -1.08
CA ARG A 17 3.71 -2.78 -0.39
C ARG A 17 5.05 -3.46 -0.11
N THR A 18 5.96 -3.49 -1.08
CA THR A 18 7.31 -4.05 -0.90
C THR A 18 8.07 -3.33 0.22
N LEU A 19 7.95 -2.00 0.31
CA LEU A 19 8.55 -1.22 1.38
C LEU A 19 7.99 -1.60 2.76
N ALA A 20 6.66 -1.73 2.89
CA ALA A 20 6.03 -2.10 4.16
C ALA A 20 6.51 -3.46 4.68
N VAL A 21 6.58 -4.46 3.78
CA VAL A 21 7.13 -5.79 4.10
C VAL A 21 8.60 -5.70 4.52
N ALA A 22 9.41 -4.90 3.81
CA ALA A 22 10.82 -4.71 4.15
C ALA A 22 11.00 -4.07 5.54
N LEU A 23 10.16 -3.11 5.92
CA LEU A 23 10.17 -2.49 7.25
C LEU A 23 9.82 -3.49 8.35
N GLN A 24 8.80 -4.33 8.14
CA GLN A 24 8.42 -5.38 9.09
C GLN A 24 9.52 -6.45 9.22
N ALA A 25 10.13 -6.86 8.10
CA ALA A 25 11.26 -7.79 8.11
C ALA A 25 12.49 -7.20 8.82
N ALA A 26 12.80 -5.92 8.58
CA ALA A 26 13.85 -5.21 9.26
C ALA A 26 13.58 -5.12 10.77
N ALA A 27 12.36 -4.79 11.18
CA ALA A 27 11.93 -4.77 12.58
C ALA A 27 12.19 -6.11 13.27
N ALA A 28 11.82 -7.22 12.64
CA ALA A 28 12.01 -8.57 13.20
C ALA A 28 13.48 -8.97 13.41
N SER A 29 14.40 -8.34 12.66
CA SER A 29 15.83 -8.60 12.74
C SER A 29 16.59 -7.71 13.75
N LEU A 30 15.92 -6.70 14.32
CA LEU A 30 16.57 -5.72 15.18
C LEU A 30 16.57 -6.14 16.66
N PRO A 31 17.70 -5.94 17.37
CA PRO A 31 17.78 -6.20 18.80
C PRO A 31 17.17 -5.07 19.66
N ASP A 32 17.11 -3.84 19.14
CA ASP A 32 16.55 -2.70 19.86
C ASP A 32 15.03 -2.69 19.79
N ARG A 33 14.38 -2.86 20.95
CA ARG A 33 12.91 -2.96 21.05
C ARG A 33 12.19 -1.69 20.58
N ARG A 34 12.77 -0.50 20.77
CA ARG A 34 12.11 0.76 20.38
C ARG A 34 12.12 0.91 18.86
N MET A 35 13.27 0.65 18.23
CA MET A 35 13.42 0.69 16.78
C MET A 35 12.58 -0.40 16.10
N MET A 36 12.57 -1.61 16.66
CA MET A 36 11.70 -2.70 16.22
C MET A 36 10.23 -2.25 16.20
N SER A 37 9.71 -1.73 17.33
CA SER A 37 8.33 -1.26 17.40
C SER A 37 8.03 -0.14 16.40
N ALA A 38 8.93 0.84 16.27
CA ALA A 38 8.74 1.96 15.34
C ALA A 38 8.68 1.52 13.87
N LEU A 39 9.55 0.60 13.46
CA LEU A 39 9.57 0.08 12.08
C LEU A 39 8.38 -0.83 11.79
N ALA A 40 7.99 -1.67 12.74
CA ALA A 40 6.80 -2.50 12.62
C ALA A 40 5.53 -1.64 12.51
N GLU A 41 5.41 -0.60 13.34
CA GLU A 41 4.30 0.36 13.30
C GLU A 41 4.26 1.11 11.97
N LEU A 42 5.40 1.58 11.48
CA LEU A 42 5.48 2.27 10.19
C LEU A 42 5.06 1.36 9.03
N GLY A 43 5.52 0.11 9.00
CA GLY A 43 5.12 -0.87 8.00
C GLY A 43 3.59 -1.09 7.99
N SER A 44 3.01 -1.32 9.17
CA SER A 44 1.55 -1.49 9.31
C SER A 44 0.75 -0.24 8.91
N LEU A 45 1.24 0.96 9.22
CA LEU A 45 0.60 2.21 8.80
C LEU A 45 0.60 2.36 7.27
N ILE A 46 1.70 2.01 6.61
CA ILE A 46 1.79 2.03 5.15
C ILE A 46 0.79 1.04 4.54
N GLU A 47 0.73 -0.20 5.03
CA GLU A 47 -0.25 -1.20 4.56
C GLU A 47 -1.69 -0.73 4.71
N ALA A 48 -2.07 -0.22 5.90
CA ALA A 48 -3.42 0.25 6.14
C ALA A 48 -3.83 1.41 5.21
N ARG A 49 -2.89 2.33 4.92
CA ARG A 49 -3.13 3.45 3.99
C ARG A 49 -3.24 2.96 2.54
N LEU A 50 -2.43 1.98 2.15
CA LEU A 50 -2.51 1.36 0.82
C LEU A 50 -3.83 0.61 0.62
N ASP A 51 -4.26 -0.20 1.59
CA ASP A 51 -5.52 -0.93 1.51
C ASP A 51 -6.72 0.03 1.41
N SER A 52 -6.71 1.14 2.15
CA SER A 52 -7.72 2.19 2.05
C SER A 52 -7.72 2.87 0.68
N ALA A 53 -6.54 3.17 0.12
CA ALA A 53 -6.42 3.81 -1.19
C ALA A 53 -6.87 2.88 -2.31
N VAL A 54 -6.46 1.61 -2.28
CA VAL A 54 -6.89 0.57 -3.22
C VAL A 54 -8.39 0.32 -3.13
N GLY A 55 -8.95 0.24 -1.91
CA GLY A 55 -10.39 0.09 -1.71
C GLY A 55 -11.19 1.26 -2.28
N THR A 56 -10.70 2.50 -2.07
CA THR A 56 -11.31 3.70 -2.66
C THR A 56 -11.25 3.69 -4.19
N LEU A 57 -10.13 3.25 -4.76
CA LEU A 57 -9.97 3.12 -6.20
C LEU A 57 -10.90 2.06 -6.78
N ASN A 58 -10.98 0.89 -6.14
CA ASN A 58 -11.88 -0.19 -6.56
C ASN A 58 -13.34 0.26 -6.55
N ALA A 59 -13.79 0.90 -5.46
CA ALA A 59 -15.15 1.44 -5.37
C ALA A 59 -15.44 2.47 -6.48
N ARG A 60 -14.45 3.29 -6.86
CA ARG A 60 -14.58 4.24 -7.96
C ARG A 60 -14.64 3.54 -9.33
N ILE A 61 -13.88 2.46 -9.53
CA ILE A 61 -13.91 1.66 -10.75
C ILE A 61 -15.27 0.96 -10.89
N GLU A 62 -15.76 0.34 -9.81
CA GLU A 62 -17.08 -0.30 -9.74
C GLU A 62 -18.19 0.70 -10.07
N ALA A 63 -18.17 1.89 -9.47
CA ALA A 63 -19.15 2.93 -9.76
C ALA A 63 -19.13 3.39 -11.23
N VAL A 64 -17.98 3.35 -11.92
CA VAL A 64 -17.90 3.66 -13.36
C VAL A 64 -18.47 2.51 -14.19
N ILE A 65 -18.15 1.25 -13.87
CA ILE A 65 -18.65 0.07 -14.59
C ILE A 65 -20.17 -0.08 -14.41
N GLU A 66 -20.67 0.12 -13.19
CA GLU A 66 -22.10 -0.01 -12.86
C GLU A 66 -22.91 1.24 -13.29
N GLY A 67 -22.26 2.40 -13.41
CA GLY A 67 -22.85 3.66 -13.85
C GLY A 67 -22.84 3.89 -15.37
N GLU A 68 -22.21 3.00 -16.15
CA GLU A 68 -22.41 2.91 -17.61
C GLU A 68 -23.71 2.12 -17.92
N ALA A 69 -24.86 2.74 -17.63
CA ALA A 69 -26.18 2.30 -18.05
C ALA A 69 -26.99 3.46 -18.65
#